data_AF-A0A067BGZ9-F1
#
_entry.id   AF-A0A067BGZ9-F1
#
_cell.length_a   1.000
_cell.length_b   1.000
_cell.length_c   1.000
_cell.angle_alpha   90.00
_cell.angle_beta   90.00
_cell.angle_gamma   90.00
#
_symmetry.space_group_name_H-M   'P 1'
#
loop_
_entity.id
_entity.type
_entity.pdbx_description
1 polymer ?
#
loop_
_entity_poly.entity_id
_entity_poly.type
_entity_poly.pdbx_seq_one_letter_code
_entity_poly.pdbx_strand_id
1 'polypeptide(L)'
;MALAWQRTTTRGFCTAGIHFDTYRFAQNLRAKGFTPKEAEVILAATRNAIQEMNTSRASLYIPKADHLELKTDLSQRVLRSTMNFDVAHRHMREVLERDFSNLKNDIRMTEKLDFDKVRFELLKVEKEFLLQKKTDEETLNTLHIANERLEKRILQFVVGFSGSMMLVLARLGAFF
;
A
#
# COMPACT_ATOMS: atom_id res chain seq x y z
N MET A 1 0.96 -27.37 0.98
CA MET A 1 2.04 -27.90 1.85
C MET A 1 1.45 -28.18 3.22
N ALA A 2 1.17 -29.46 3.52
CA ALA A 2 0.57 -29.87 4.78
C ALA A 2 1.69 -30.21 5.78
N LEU A 3 1.77 -29.46 6.88
CA LEU A 3 2.71 -29.73 7.97
C LEU A 3 2.14 -30.85 8.84
N ALA A 4 2.72 -32.04 8.70
CA ALA A 4 2.44 -33.19 9.54
C ALA A 4 2.96 -32.92 10.95
N TRP A 5 2.05 -32.85 11.92
CA TRP A 5 2.39 -32.79 13.33
C TRP A 5 2.87 -34.18 13.78
N GLN A 6 4.19 -34.38 13.83
CA GLN A 6 4.78 -35.51 14.53
C GLN A 6 4.43 -35.41 16.02
N ARG A 7 3.49 -36.24 16.47
CA ARG A 7 3.26 -36.49 17.89
C ARG A 7 4.52 -37.16 18.45
N THR A 8 5.33 -36.39 19.16
CA THR A 8 6.40 -36.94 19.98
C THR A 8 5.77 -37.77 21.07
N THR A 9 6.00 -39.08 21.00
CA THR A 9 5.62 -40.08 21.98
C THR A 9 6.21 -39.68 23.33
N THR A 10 5.40 -39.09 24.21
CA THR A 10 5.76 -38.91 25.61
C THR A 10 5.91 -40.29 26.24
N ARG A 11 7.15 -40.75 26.40
CA ARG A 11 7.47 -41.83 27.33
C ARG A 11 6.98 -41.39 28.69
N GLY A 12 5.88 -41.98 29.15
CA GLY A 12 5.42 -41.84 30.52
C GLY A 12 6.52 -42.34 31.44
N PHE A 13 7.21 -41.42 32.10
CA PHE A 13 7.92 -41.76 33.32
C PHE A 13 6.85 -42.06 34.37
N CYS A 14 6.48 -43.34 34.47
CA CYS A 14 5.82 -43.87 35.65
C CYS A 14 6.78 -43.65 36.82
N THR A 15 6.60 -42.56 37.56
CA THR A 15 7.12 -42.46 38.93
C THR A 15 6.28 -43.43 39.77
N ALA A 16 6.52 -44.72 39.61
CA ALA A 16 6.22 -45.66 40.68
C ALA A 16 6.99 -45.13 41.88
N GLY A 17 6.28 -44.59 42.87
CA GLY A 17 6.90 -44.15 44.12
C GLY A 17 7.61 -45.35 44.71
N ILE A 18 8.93 -45.40 44.56
CA ILE A 18 9.77 -46.42 45.19
C ILE A 18 9.69 -46.10 46.68
N HIS A 19 8.71 -46.70 47.35
CA HIS A 19 8.49 -46.52 48.77
C HIS A 19 9.64 -47.19 49.51
N PHE A 20 10.43 -46.41 50.25
CA PHE A 20 11.53 -46.95 51.04
C PHE A 20 10.97 -47.68 52.26
N ASP A 21 11.04 -49.00 52.24
CA ASP A 21 10.63 -49.84 53.37
C ASP A 21 11.66 -49.76 54.50
N THR A 22 11.37 -48.84 55.41
CA THR A 22 12.18 -48.50 56.58
C THR A 22 12.32 -49.71 57.52
N TYR A 23 11.26 -50.51 57.64
CA TYR A 23 11.21 -51.67 58.54
C TYR A 23 12.09 -52.81 58.01
N ARG A 24 11.95 -53.13 56.72
CA ARG A 24 12.73 -54.18 56.07
C ARG A 24 14.22 -53.81 56.00
N PHE A 25 14.54 -52.53 55.81
CA PHE A 25 15.92 -52.05 55.87
C PHE A 25 16.55 -52.26 57.25
N ALA A 26 15.86 -51.85 58.33
CA ALA A 26 16.32 -52.06 59.69
C ALA A 26 16.38 -53.56 60.09
N GLN A 27 15.48 -54.39 59.56
CA GLN A 27 15.50 -55.84 59.78
C GLN A 27 16.71 -56.50 59.11
N ASN A 28 17.05 -56.08 57.88
CA ASN A 28 18.24 -56.58 57.17
C ASN A 28 19.54 -56.18 57.87
N LEU A 29 19.62 -54.98 58.46
CA LEU A 29 20.77 -54.58 59.27
C LEU A 29 20.90 -55.45 60.52
N ARG A 30 19.80 -55.69 61.23
CA ARG A 30 19.80 -56.61 62.39
C ARG A 30 20.20 -58.04 62.01
N ALA A 31 19.73 -58.55 60.87
CA ALA A 31 20.13 -59.87 60.36
C ALA A 31 21.63 -59.97 60.01
N LYS A 32 22.31 -58.84 59.78
CA LYS A 32 23.76 -58.76 59.52
C LYS A 32 24.61 -58.53 60.77
N GLY A 33 24.02 -58.58 61.96
CA GLY A 33 24.72 -58.47 63.24
C GLY A 33 24.79 -57.08 63.84
N PHE A 34 24.12 -56.08 63.26
CA PHE A 34 23.99 -54.75 63.89
C PHE A 34 23.00 -54.80 65.05
N THR A 35 23.31 -54.10 66.13
CA THR A 35 22.36 -53.95 67.24
C THR A 35 21.15 -53.11 66.80
N PRO A 36 20.00 -53.24 67.47
CA PRO A 36 18.81 -52.44 67.14
C PRO A 36 19.07 -50.93 67.16
N LYS A 37 19.91 -50.45 68.09
CA LYS A 37 20.28 -49.03 68.19
C LYS A 37 21.14 -48.58 67.01
N GLU A 38 22.12 -49.38 66.60
CA GLU A 38 22.97 -49.04 65.44
C GLU A 38 22.18 -49.04 64.14
N ALA A 39 21.26 -50.01 63.96
CA ALA A 39 20.39 -50.07 62.79
C ALA A 39 19.49 -48.83 62.67
N GLU A 40 18.92 -48.35 63.79
CA GLU A 40 18.13 -47.10 63.86
C GLU A 40 18.98 -45.87 63.53
N VAL A 41 20.20 -45.77 64.07
CA VAL A 41 21.09 -44.63 63.80
C VAL A 41 21.48 -44.58 62.31
N ILE A 42 21.81 -45.72 61.71
CA ILE A 42 22.15 -45.81 60.27
C ILE A 42 20.93 -45.45 59.41
N LEU A 43 19.75 -45.94 59.76
CA LEU A 43 18.50 -45.59 59.10
C LEU A 43 18.25 -44.08 59.15
N ALA A 44 18.38 -43.46 60.32
CA ALA A 44 18.17 -42.03 60.53
C ALA A 44 19.18 -41.18 59.71
N ALA A 45 20.46 -41.54 59.73
CA ALA A 45 21.49 -40.86 58.95
C ALA A 45 21.21 -40.97 57.44
N THR A 46 20.81 -42.16 56.97
CA THR A 46 20.47 -42.40 55.56
C THR A 46 19.24 -41.58 55.14
N ARG A 47 18.21 -41.53 55.98
CA ARG A 47 17.00 -40.73 55.75
C ARG A 47 17.33 -39.24 55.64
N ASN A 48 18.15 -38.73 56.54
CA ASN A 48 18.56 -37.32 56.53
C ASN A 48 19.36 -36.96 55.28
N ALA A 49 20.34 -37.78 54.89
CA ALA A 49 21.12 -37.58 53.67
C ALA A 49 20.24 -37.59 52.39
N ILE A 50 19.26 -38.50 52.32
CA ILE A 50 18.31 -38.55 51.21
C ILE A 50 17.40 -37.31 51.20
N GLN A 51 16.95 -36.85 52.37
CA GLN A 51 16.11 -35.66 52.49
C GLN A 51 16.87 -34.39 52.07
N GLU A 52 18.13 -34.24 52.48
CA GLU A 52 19.00 -33.15 52.05
C GLU A 52 19.28 -33.18 50.54
N MET A 53 19.53 -34.37 49.98
CA MET A 53 19.68 -34.57 48.54
C MET A 53 18.39 -34.21 47.78
N ASN A 54 17.21 -34.60 48.28
CA ASN A 54 15.94 -34.26 47.62
C ASN A 54 15.65 -32.76 47.69
N THR A 55 16.00 -32.10 48.80
CA THR A 55 15.80 -30.65 48.97
C THR A 55 16.73 -29.85 48.06
N SER A 56 18.00 -30.23 47.96
CA SER A 56 18.96 -29.60 47.04
C SER A 56 18.63 -29.85 45.57
N ARG A 57 18.02 -30.99 45.24
CA ARG A 57 17.57 -31.31 43.87
C ARG A 57 16.26 -30.63 43.49
N ALA A 58 15.41 -30.28 44.45
CA ALA A 58 14.10 -29.67 44.17
C ALA A 58 14.23 -28.35 43.39
N SER A 59 15.29 -27.57 43.61
CA SER A 59 15.53 -26.31 42.88
C SER A 59 16.03 -26.52 41.44
N LEU A 60 16.52 -27.71 41.10
CA LEU A 60 17.00 -28.05 39.75
C LEU A 60 15.88 -28.52 38.82
N TYR A 61 14.69 -28.81 39.36
CA TYR A 61 13.55 -29.31 38.60
C TYR A 61 12.41 -28.30 38.63
N ILE A 62 11.85 -28.02 37.45
CA ILE A 62 10.60 -27.28 37.35
C ILE A 62 9.45 -28.26 37.60
N PRO A 63 8.52 -27.97 38.52
CA PRO A 63 7.31 -28.76 38.70
C PRO A 63 6.55 -28.91 37.38
N LYS A 64 5.99 -30.09 37.14
CA LYS A 64 5.20 -30.33 35.91
C LYS A 64 4.02 -29.37 35.76
N ALA A 65 3.47 -28.88 36.89
CA ALA A 65 2.39 -27.90 36.92
C ALA A 65 2.84 -26.57 36.31
N ASP A 66 3.93 -25.99 36.81
CA ASP A 66 4.50 -24.72 36.33
C ASP A 66 4.90 -24.80 34.86
N HIS A 67 5.48 -25.93 34.43
CA HIS A 67 5.80 -26.15 33.02
C HIS A 67 4.55 -26.21 32.13
N LEU A 68 3.46 -26.80 32.61
CA LEU A 68 2.19 -26.84 31.87
C LEU A 68 1.58 -25.44 31.76
N GLU A 69 1.59 -24.67 32.86
CA GLU A 69 1.10 -23.29 32.88
C GLU A 69 1.87 -22.40 31.90
N LEU A 70 3.21 -22.46 31.93
CA LEU A 70 4.06 -21.71 31.01
C LEU A 70 3.77 -22.06 29.55
N LYS A 71 3.55 -23.35 29.25
CA LYS A 71 3.18 -23.82 27.92
C LYS A 71 1.82 -23.26 27.48
N THR A 72 0.85 -23.23 28.39
CA THR A 72 -0.48 -22.68 28.10
C THR A 72 -0.44 -21.18 27.85
N ASP A 73 0.26 -20.41 28.68
CA ASP A 73 0.42 -18.96 28.51
C ASP A 73 1.15 -18.63 27.20
N LEU A 74 2.25 -19.32 26.91
CA LEU A 74 2.97 -19.15 25.65
C LEU A 74 2.08 -19.45 24.44
N SER A 75 1.31 -20.56 24.47
CA SER A 75 0.39 -20.92 23.40
C SER A 75 -0.68 -19.86 23.20
N GLN A 76 -1.21 -19.29 24.28
CA GLN A 76 -2.23 -18.25 24.22
C GLN A 76 -1.66 -16.94 23.67
N ARG A 77 -0.43 -16.56 24.07
CA ARG A 77 0.25 -15.38 23.54
C ARG A 77 0.53 -15.50 22.05
N VAL A 78 1.02 -16.66 21.60
CA VAL A 78 1.27 -16.93 20.17
C VAL A 78 -0.04 -16.84 19.40
N LEU A 79 -1.10 -17.51 19.84
CA LEU A 79 -2.41 -17.47 19.18
C LEU A 79 -2.94 -16.05 19.06
N ARG A 80 -2.88 -15.27 20.15
CA ARG A 80 -3.32 -13.87 20.16
C ARG A 80 -2.49 -13.01 19.20
N SER A 81 -1.17 -13.21 19.18
CA SER A 81 -0.26 -12.49 18.28
C SER A 81 -0.58 -12.78 16.81
N THR A 82 -0.79 -14.06 16.46
CA THR A 82 -1.18 -14.48 15.11
C THR A 82 -2.52 -13.87 14.70
N MET A 83 -3.52 -13.91 15.58
CA MET A 83 -4.83 -13.31 15.30
C MET A 83 -4.72 -11.80 15.07
N ASN A 84 -3.98 -11.08 15.91
CA ASN A 84 -3.78 -9.63 15.75
C ASN A 84 -3.05 -9.30 14.43
N PHE A 85 -2.05 -10.10 14.07
CA PHE A 85 -1.35 -9.95 12.79
C PHE A 85 -2.31 -10.14 11.61
N ASP A 86 -3.13 -11.19 11.63
CA ASP A 86 -4.12 -11.45 10.59
C ASP A 86 -5.14 -10.31 10.46
N VAL A 87 -5.63 -9.78 11.58
CA VAL A 87 -6.56 -8.62 11.58
C VAL A 87 -5.87 -7.39 11.00
N ALA A 88 -4.66 -7.07 11.44
CA ALA A 88 -3.91 -5.92 10.94
C ALA A 88 -3.63 -6.05 9.43
N HIS A 89 -3.25 -7.24 8.97
CA HIS A 89 -2.99 -7.51 7.56
C HIS A 89 -4.26 -7.37 6.70
N ARG A 90 -5.41 -7.88 7.16
CA ARG A 90 -6.70 -7.70 6.47
C ARG A 90 -7.09 -6.22 6.42
N HIS A 91 -6.97 -5.52 7.54
CA HIS A 91 -7.27 -4.10 7.61
C HIS A 91 -6.39 -3.27 6.66
N MET A 92 -5.08 -3.52 6.63
CA MET A 92 -4.17 -2.89 5.68
C MET A 92 -4.58 -3.13 4.23
N ARG A 93 -4.97 -4.37 3.88
CA ARG A 93 -5.43 -4.71 2.54
C ARG A 93 -6.69 -3.92 2.16
N GLU A 94 -7.67 -3.84 3.06
CA GLU A 94 -8.91 -3.08 2.85
C GLU A 94 -8.64 -1.58 2.68
N VAL A 95 -7.72 -1.02 3.46
CA VAL A 95 -7.28 0.38 3.32
C VAL A 95 -6.64 0.60 1.94
N LEU A 96 -5.70 -0.25 1.53
CA LEU A 96 -5.06 -0.16 0.21
C LEU A 96 -6.08 -0.24 -0.92
N GLU A 97 -7.05 -1.14 -0.81
CA GLU A 97 -8.08 -1.32 -1.85
C GLU A 97 -8.99 -0.10 -1.95
N ARG A 98 -9.36 0.50 -0.80
CA ARG A 98 -10.11 1.76 -0.75
C ARG A 98 -9.31 2.90 -1.39
N ASP A 99 -8.05 3.06 -1.00
CA ASP A 99 -7.18 4.13 -1.50
C ASP A 99 -6.95 4.01 -3.00
N PHE A 100 -6.77 2.78 -3.50
CA PHE A 100 -6.66 2.50 -4.92
C PHE A 100 -7.96 2.84 -5.67
N SER A 101 -9.12 2.49 -5.11
CA SER A 101 -10.42 2.82 -5.69
C SER A 101 -10.64 4.34 -5.76
N ASN A 102 -10.29 5.06 -4.69
CA ASN A 102 -10.36 6.52 -4.63
C ASN A 102 -9.44 7.15 -5.67
N LEU A 103 -8.16 6.77 -5.70
CA LEU A 103 -7.19 7.30 -6.65
C LEU A 103 -7.63 7.06 -8.10
N LYS A 104 -8.17 5.88 -8.41
CA LYS A 104 -8.70 5.57 -9.73
C LYS A 104 -9.86 6.50 -10.13
N ASN A 105 -10.76 6.79 -9.18
CA ASN A 105 -11.86 7.71 -9.41
C ASN A 105 -11.35 9.15 -9.60
N ASP A 106 -10.40 9.59 -8.77
CA ASP A 106 -9.79 10.92 -8.86
C ASP A 106 -9.07 11.15 -10.19
N ILE A 107 -8.29 10.16 -10.65
CA ILE A 107 -7.65 10.21 -11.98
C ILE A 107 -8.70 10.34 -13.07
N ARG A 108 -9.75 9.51 -13.05
CA ARG A 108 -10.81 9.54 -14.07
C ARG A 108 -11.56 10.87 -14.08
N MET A 109 -11.83 11.43 -12.91
CA MET A 109 -12.49 12.74 -12.80
C MET A 109 -11.60 13.87 -13.29
N THR A 110 -10.31 13.83 -12.94
CA THR A 110 -9.32 14.83 -13.38
C THR A 110 -9.16 14.80 -14.90
N GLU A 111 -8.98 13.61 -15.48
CA GLU A 111 -8.88 13.43 -16.93
C GLU A 111 -10.12 13.95 -17.66
N LYS A 112 -11.33 13.67 -17.12
CA LYS A 112 -12.58 14.19 -17.70
C LYS A 112 -12.63 15.71 -17.65
N LEU A 113 -12.28 16.32 -16.52
CA LEU A 113 -12.27 17.78 -16.37
C LEU A 113 -11.26 18.44 -17.31
N ASP A 114 -10.07 17.87 -17.45
CA ASP A 114 -9.04 18.38 -18.35
C ASP A 114 -9.48 18.24 -19.82
N PHE A 115 -10.09 17.12 -20.19
CA PHE A 115 -10.64 16.93 -21.53
C PHE A 115 -11.75 17.93 -21.85
N ASP A 116 -12.69 18.14 -20.92
CA ASP A 116 -13.77 19.12 -21.08
C ASP A 116 -13.21 20.54 -21.21
N LYS A 117 -12.16 20.88 -20.46
CA LYS A 117 -11.46 22.17 -20.57
C LYS A 117 -10.78 22.35 -21.92
N VAL A 118 -10.01 21.37 -22.38
CA VAL A 118 -9.34 21.41 -23.69
C VAL A 118 -10.38 21.54 -24.80
N ARG A 119 -11.49 20.80 -24.71
CA ARG A 119 -12.59 20.89 -25.68
C ARG A 119 -13.23 22.28 -25.70
N PHE A 120 -13.43 22.89 -24.53
CA PHE A 120 -13.95 24.24 -24.43
C PHE A 120 -13.00 25.27 -25.04
N GLU A 121 -11.70 25.18 -24.74
CA GLU A 121 -10.67 26.05 -25.33
C GLU A 121 -10.61 25.90 -26.86
N LEU A 122 -10.72 24.67 -27.36
CA LEU A 122 -10.74 24.40 -28.79
C LEU A 122 -11.96 25.03 -29.49
N LEU A 123 -13.16 24.89 -28.92
CA LEU A 123 -14.37 25.53 -29.45
C LEU A 123 -14.28 27.06 -29.41
N LYS A 124 -13.64 27.62 -28.38
CA LYS A 124 -13.42 29.05 -28.27
C LYS A 124 -12.49 29.54 -29.38
N VAL A 125 -11.36 28.86 -29.60
CA VAL A 125 -10.41 29.19 -30.66
C VAL A 125 -11.05 29.05 -32.05
N GLU A 126 -11.83 28.00 -32.28
CA GLU A 126 -12.57 27.81 -33.55
C GLU A 126 -13.53 28.97 -33.83
N LYS A 127 -14.27 29.43 -32.80
CA LYS A 127 -15.17 30.57 -32.92
C LYS A 127 -14.42 31.87 -33.23
N GLU A 128 -13.30 32.13 -32.54
CA GLU A 128 -12.46 33.30 -32.79
C GLU A 128 -11.88 33.28 -34.21
N PHE A 129 -11.42 32.12 -34.68
CA PHE A 129 -10.93 31.93 -36.05
C PHE A 129 -12.01 32.21 -37.10
N LEU A 130 -13.23 31.72 -36.90
CA LEU A 130 -14.35 31.98 -37.82
C LEU A 130 -14.73 33.47 -37.85
N LEU A 131 -14.71 34.16 -36.71
CA LEU A 131 -14.96 35.60 -36.63
C LEU A 131 -13.87 36.40 -37.35
N GLN A 132 -12.61 36.01 -37.17
CA GLN A 132 -11.49 36.64 -37.87
C GLN A 132 -11.63 36.43 -39.38
N LYS A 133 -11.92 35.21 -39.84
CA LYS A 133 -12.15 34.92 -41.25
C LYS A 133 -13.27 35.78 -41.85
N LYS A 134 -14.38 35.94 -41.13
CA LYS A 134 -15.49 36.81 -41.58
C LYS A 134 -15.05 38.27 -41.68
N THR A 135 -14.29 38.75 -40.70
CA THR A 135 -13.73 40.12 -40.71
C THR A 135 -12.78 40.31 -41.89
N ASP A 136 -11.92 39.33 -42.16
CA ASP A 136 -11.00 39.35 -43.31
C ASP A 136 -11.77 39.35 -44.63
N GLU A 137 -12.84 38.56 -44.77
CA GLU A 137 -13.73 38.58 -45.95
C GLU A 137 -14.42 39.94 -46.15
N GLU A 138 -14.91 40.56 -45.08
CA GLU A 138 -15.51 41.90 -45.12
C GLU A 138 -14.48 42.96 -45.55
N THR A 139 -13.26 42.91 -45.00
CA THR A 139 -12.20 43.85 -45.39
C THR A 139 -11.77 43.66 -46.85
N LEU A 140 -11.63 42.41 -47.32
CA LEU A 140 -11.33 42.11 -48.72
C LEU A 140 -12.43 42.68 -49.64
N ASN A 141 -13.71 42.48 -49.30
CA ASN A 141 -14.81 43.03 -50.08
C ASN A 141 -14.77 44.57 -50.14
N THR A 142 -14.48 45.25 -49.02
CA THR A 142 -14.32 46.72 -49.03
C THR A 142 -13.16 47.18 -49.90
N LEU A 143 -12.02 46.47 -49.87
CA LEU A 143 -10.89 46.74 -50.73
C LEU A 143 -11.22 46.51 -52.21
N HIS A 144 -11.99 45.46 -52.52
CA HIS A 144 -12.45 45.18 -53.88
C HIS A 144 -13.31 46.32 -54.43
N ILE A 145 -14.31 46.78 -53.66
CA ILE A 145 -15.15 47.93 -54.03
C ILE A 145 -14.33 49.21 -54.18
N ALA A 146 -13.37 49.45 -53.28
CA ALA A 146 -12.48 50.60 -53.36
C ALA A 146 -11.62 50.55 -54.64
N ASN A 147 -11.14 49.37 -55.01
CA ASN A 147 -10.37 49.15 -56.23
C ASN A 147 -11.21 49.41 -57.49
N GLU A 148 -12.43 48.85 -57.59
CA GLU A 148 -13.35 49.15 -58.70
C GLU A 148 -13.64 50.66 -58.83
N ARG A 149 -13.79 51.36 -57.69
CA ARG A 149 -14.01 52.81 -57.68
C ARG A 149 -12.78 53.59 -58.14
N LEU A 150 -11.58 53.10 -57.82
CA LEU A 150 -10.33 53.68 -58.31
C LEU A 150 -10.17 53.44 -59.81
N GLU A 151 -10.42 52.23 -60.30
CA GLU A 151 -10.39 51.93 -61.73
C GLU A 151 -11.33 52.84 -62.53
N LYS A 152 -12.57 53.04 -62.06
CA LYS A 152 -13.52 53.98 -62.69
C LYS A 152 -13.01 55.41 -62.71
N ARG A 153 -12.38 55.87 -61.62
CA ARG A 153 -11.78 57.22 -61.55
C ARG A 153 -10.59 57.35 -62.51
N ILE A 154 -9.71 56.37 -62.56
CA ILE A 154 -8.57 56.34 -63.48
C ILE A 154 -9.07 56.39 -64.93
N LEU A 155 -10.05 55.56 -65.29
CA LEU A 155 -10.66 55.57 -66.63
C LEU A 155 -11.25 56.96 -66.97
N GLN A 156 -11.98 57.58 -66.05
CA GLN A 156 -12.50 58.95 -66.25
C GLN A 156 -11.38 59.97 -66.46
N PHE A 157 -10.30 59.92 -65.67
CA PHE A 157 -9.13 60.79 -65.84
C PHE A 157 -8.47 60.59 -67.20
N VAL A 158 -8.25 59.34 -67.62
CA VAL A 158 -7.64 59.01 -68.92
C VAL A 158 -8.49 59.52 -70.08
N VAL A 159 -9.82 59.32 -70.03
CA VAL A 159 -10.74 59.83 -71.05
C VAL A 159 -10.79 61.37 -71.07
N GLY A 160 -10.81 62.01 -69.90
CA GLY A 160 -10.78 63.48 -69.81
C GLY A 160 -9.47 64.08 -70.33
N PHE A 161 -8.35 63.44 -70.02
CA PHE A 161 -7.03 63.85 -70.49
C PHE A 161 -6.85 63.65 -72.00
N SER A 162 -7.27 62.51 -72.55
CA SER A 162 -7.20 62.28 -74.00
C SER A 162 -8.12 63.24 -74.77
N GLY A 163 -9.32 63.52 -74.26
CA GLY A 163 -10.23 64.49 -74.83
C GLY A 163 -9.67 65.91 -74.83
N SER A 164 -9.09 66.37 -73.71
CA SER A 164 -8.48 67.70 -73.64
C SER A 164 -7.24 67.82 -74.53
N MET A 165 -6.39 66.79 -74.58
CA MET A 165 -5.23 66.74 -75.47
C MET A 165 -5.64 66.82 -76.94
N MET A 166 -6.70 66.10 -77.35
CA MET A 166 -7.19 66.14 -78.73
C MET A 166 -7.74 67.52 -79.11
N LEU A 167 -8.43 68.22 -78.18
CA LEU A 167 -8.87 69.59 -78.40
C LEU A 167 -7.69 70.56 -78.56
N VAL A 168 -6.63 70.41 -77.78
CA VAL A 168 -5.40 71.22 -77.91
C VAL A 168 -4.73 70.97 -79.26
N LEU A 169 -4.60 69.71 -79.68
CA LEU A 169 -4.05 69.36 -81.00
C LEU A 169 -4.90 69.90 -82.14
N ALA A 170 -6.23 69.79 -82.05
CA ALA A 170 -7.15 70.36 -83.05
C ALA A 170 -7.03 71.89 -83.13
N ARG A 171 -6.84 72.58 -82.00
CA ARG A 171 -6.64 74.03 -81.97
C ARG A 171 -5.30 74.44 -82.60
N LEU A 172 -4.23 73.69 -82.35
CA LEU A 172 -2.92 73.93 -82.95
C LEU A 172 -2.92 73.64 -84.46
N GLY A 173 -3.56 72.55 -84.89
CA GLY A 173 -3.70 72.21 -86.31
C GLY A 173 -4.59 73.17 -87.09
N ALA A 174 -5.52 73.87 -86.43
CA ALA A 174 -6.34 74.92 -87.06
C ALA A 174 -5.61 76.29 -87.16
N PHE A 175 -4.45 76.45 -86.52
CA PHE A 175 -3.65 77.69 -86.52
C PHE A 175 -2.46 77.64 -87.50
N PHE A 176 -2.12 76.46 -88.02
CA PHE A 176 -1.17 76.24 -89.12
C PHE A 176 -1.92 76.04 -90.44
#